data_AF-A0A498GB14-F1
#
_entry.id   AF-A0A498GB14-F1
#
_cell.length_a   1.000
_cell.length_b   1.000
_cell.length_c   1.000
_cell.angle_alpha   90.00
_cell.angle_beta   90.00
_cell.angle_gamma   90.00
#
_symmetry.space_group_name_H-M   'P 1'
#
loop_
_entity.id
_entity.type
_entity.pdbx_description
1 polymer ?
#
loop_
_entity_poly.entity_id
_entity_poly.type
_entity_poly.pdbx_seq_one_letter_code
_entity_poly.pdbx_strand_id
1 'polypeptide(L)'
;MSNQEQHISHPDSSDDNSHTIEFTHVKVLVIDEQTGNPVPEAEVKFSPLDSESDSAATAKTAKHEQHRGMVEFKLAPRVKTGGITVSHDRYATTREKLDIQDGETETAIELEIGTGIAHLGCDGNFIDSLSYTITPDDEFLQERYGTDIESSETLPDDGIAEIELVAGDYIVEIEDTDPASYFKSSQIEFTVPTGETTSVNFEMDVASHLSADQETQIDNLRDSISSLRSKNRVDTAIQHYLSSVTEEAVDEVERCISGGATPVGTTVSPEEAQSALLQAINQAHVTLETILKGKRAVDLFTACNDKVDIQIDWNGSFDTQSWYYWLCHDRSWAQSEFREVKRETYERVTDESAELAEAGPLLDLIDEWELPADSDVDDIEYITHGYVLTQYLDAVAEMLNYPDLKKRFDETTY
;
A
#
# COMPACT_ATOMS: atom_id res chain seq x y z
N MET A 1 99.85 -15.40 63.96
CA MET A 1 99.22 -16.46 63.14
C MET A 1 97.75 -16.52 63.53
N SER A 2 96.89 -16.73 62.54
CA SER A 2 95.42 -16.86 62.62
C SER A 2 94.68 -15.56 62.88
N ASN A 3 93.51 -15.25 62.34
CA ASN A 3 92.53 -15.75 61.35
C ASN A 3 91.34 -14.77 61.57
N GLN A 4 90.30 -14.58 60.78
CA GLN A 4 89.80 -14.94 59.47
C GLN A 4 88.36 -14.36 59.49
N GLU A 5 87.84 -13.98 58.33
CA GLU A 5 86.48 -13.47 58.09
C GLU A 5 85.36 -14.39 58.63
N GLN A 6 84.17 -13.84 58.89
CA GLN A 6 82.91 -14.44 58.41
C GLN A 6 81.67 -13.52 58.56
N HIS A 7 81.24 -13.00 57.42
CA HIS A 7 79.90 -13.08 56.79
C HIS A 7 78.58 -13.03 57.59
N ILE A 8 77.79 -11.97 57.27
CA ILE A 8 76.41 -11.93 56.72
C ILE A 8 75.32 -12.85 57.29
N SER A 9 74.17 -12.25 57.70
CA SER A 9 72.84 -12.46 57.08
C SER A 9 71.74 -11.60 57.71
N HIS A 10 71.21 -10.65 56.93
CA HIS A 10 69.84 -10.13 57.05
C HIS A 10 68.92 -11.04 56.21
N PRO A 11 67.73 -11.43 56.68
CA PRO A 11 66.67 -11.86 55.80
C PRO A 11 65.84 -10.63 55.39
N ASP A 12 66.00 -10.27 54.12
CA ASP A 12 65.07 -9.46 53.35
C ASP A 12 63.94 -10.40 52.88
N SER A 13 62.68 -10.06 53.13
CA SER A 13 61.54 -10.76 52.55
C SER A 13 60.39 -9.78 52.30
N SER A 14 60.49 -9.08 51.18
CA SER A 14 59.35 -8.48 50.49
C SER A 14 58.85 -9.44 49.41
N ASP A 15 57.81 -10.22 49.72
CA ASP A 15 57.01 -10.90 48.69
C ASP A 15 55.88 -9.96 48.28
N ASP A 16 56.13 -9.17 47.23
CA ASP A 16 55.13 -8.40 46.50
C ASP A 16 54.62 -9.26 45.33
N ASN A 17 53.62 -10.10 45.60
CA ASN A 17 52.92 -10.85 44.56
C ASN A 17 51.89 -9.95 43.87
N SER A 18 52.35 -9.14 42.91
CA SER A 18 51.44 -8.54 41.94
C SER A 18 51.02 -9.63 40.94
N HIS A 19 49.80 -10.16 41.11
CA HIS A 19 49.17 -10.96 40.07
C HIS A 19 48.66 -10.03 38.97
N THR A 20 49.43 -9.88 37.90
CA THR A 20 48.98 -9.24 36.66
C THR A 20 47.87 -10.10 36.06
N ILE A 21 46.64 -9.61 36.10
CA ILE A 21 45.51 -10.23 35.38
C ILE A 21 45.70 -9.85 33.90
N GLU A 22 46.11 -10.81 33.08
CA GLU A 22 46.14 -10.64 31.63
C GLU A 22 44.71 -10.71 31.09
N PHE A 23 44.24 -9.61 30.52
CA PHE A 23 42.95 -9.56 29.82
C PHE A 23 43.17 -9.93 28.36
N THR A 24 42.18 -10.57 27.75
CA THR A 24 42.15 -10.76 26.31
C THR A 24 41.46 -9.56 25.67
N HIS A 25 42.07 -9.00 24.63
CA HIS A 25 41.55 -7.85 23.91
C HIS A 25 40.99 -8.31 22.56
N VAL A 26 39.77 -7.90 22.24
CA VAL A 26 39.18 -8.10 20.91
C VAL A 26 38.98 -6.74 20.28
N LYS A 27 39.69 -6.47 19.19
CA LYS A 27 39.53 -5.29 18.36
C LYS A 27 38.73 -5.62 17.13
N VAL A 28 37.71 -4.82 16.88
CA VAL A 28 36.81 -4.98 15.75
C VAL A 28 36.89 -3.71 14.92
N LEU A 29 37.30 -3.84 13.67
CA LEU A 29 37.22 -2.80 12.66
C LEU A 29 35.96 -3.06 11.82
N VAL A 30 35.05 -2.09 11.78
CA VAL A 30 33.85 -2.16 10.95
C VAL A 30 34.08 -1.33 9.70
N ILE A 31 33.90 -1.94 8.53
CA ILE A 31 34.12 -1.30 7.23
C ILE A 31 32.90 -1.49 6.32
N ASP A 32 32.69 -0.52 5.43
CA ASP A 32 31.74 -0.60 4.33
C ASP A 32 32.28 -1.60 3.30
N GLU A 33 31.50 -2.63 2.95
CA GLU A 33 31.92 -3.72 2.06
C GLU A 33 32.32 -3.22 0.66
N GLN A 34 31.63 -2.18 0.16
CA GLN A 34 31.84 -1.69 -1.21
C GLN A 34 33.04 -0.75 -1.33
N THR A 35 33.25 0.12 -0.34
CA THR A 35 34.26 1.18 -0.38
C THR A 35 35.50 0.85 0.45
N GLY A 36 35.40 -0.09 1.38
CA GLY A 36 36.43 -0.39 2.38
C GLY A 36 36.62 0.73 3.43
N ASN A 37 35.74 1.75 3.43
CA ASN A 37 35.85 2.87 4.35
C ASN A 37 35.38 2.46 5.76
N PRO A 38 36.04 2.95 6.83
CA PRO A 38 35.62 2.62 8.19
C PRO A 38 34.25 3.23 8.54
N VAL A 39 33.37 2.44 9.15
CA VAL A 39 32.00 2.84 9.54
C VAL A 39 31.98 3.29 11.01
N PRO A 40 31.96 4.61 11.30
CA PRO A 40 31.90 5.12 12.66
C PRO A 40 30.50 4.90 13.27
N GLU A 41 30.39 4.93 14.59
CA GLU A 41 29.13 4.82 15.34
C GLU A 41 28.31 3.53 15.19
N ALA A 42 28.82 2.53 14.46
CA ALA A 42 28.24 1.20 14.42
C ALA A 42 28.18 0.61 15.83
N GLU A 43 27.00 0.16 16.24
CA GLU A 43 26.83 -0.53 17.51
C GLU A 43 27.33 -1.97 17.35
N VAL A 44 28.39 -2.31 18.10
CA VAL A 44 28.97 -3.63 18.14
C VAL A 44 28.62 -4.27 19.47
N LYS A 45 27.92 -5.39 19.41
CA LYS A 45 27.60 -6.23 20.55
C LYS A 45 28.43 -7.50 20.50
N PHE A 46 29.29 -7.68 21.48
CA PHE A 46 30.05 -8.90 21.71
C PHE A 46 29.36 -9.76 22.77
N SER A 47 29.13 -11.04 22.47
CA SER A 47 28.52 -12.01 23.39
C SER A 47 29.43 -13.25 23.52
N PRO A 48 30.02 -13.54 24.70
CA PRO A 48 30.77 -14.77 24.91
C PRO A 48 29.88 -16.00 24.67
N LEU A 49 30.36 -16.99 23.92
CA LEU A 49 29.59 -18.21 23.62
C LEU A 49 29.96 -19.40 24.51
N ASP A 50 31.12 -19.33 25.18
CA ASP A 50 31.70 -20.42 26.00
C ASP A 50 31.77 -20.08 27.49
N SER A 51 31.16 -18.97 27.90
CA SER A 51 31.11 -18.53 29.29
C SER A 51 29.70 -18.71 29.86
N GLU A 52 29.56 -19.17 31.10
CA GLU A 52 28.27 -19.22 31.81
C GLU A 52 27.74 -17.83 32.20
N SER A 53 28.46 -16.76 31.85
CA SER A 53 28.07 -15.36 32.10
C SER A 53 27.43 -14.77 30.84
N ASP A 54 26.16 -14.36 30.96
CA ASP A 54 25.40 -13.59 29.95
C ASP A 54 25.89 -12.13 29.79
N SER A 55 27.14 -11.83 30.14
CA SER A 55 27.69 -10.49 30.07
C SER A 55 28.06 -10.13 28.63
N ALA A 56 27.04 -9.85 27.81
CA ALA A 56 27.23 -9.19 26.53
C ALA A 56 27.77 -7.77 26.76
N ALA A 57 28.78 -7.39 25.99
CA ALA A 57 29.32 -6.04 25.98
C ALA A 57 28.86 -5.33 24.71
N THR A 58 28.38 -4.11 24.84
CA THR A 58 27.97 -3.26 23.70
C THR A 58 28.81 -2.00 23.71
N ALA A 59 29.34 -1.63 22.55
CA ALA A 59 30.08 -0.39 22.35
C ALA A 59 29.90 0.11 20.92
N LYS A 60 30.08 1.41 20.69
CA LYS A 60 30.03 2.03 19.36
C LYS A 60 31.43 2.18 18.77
N THR A 61 31.57 2.01 17.47
CA THR A 61 32.83 2.29 16.77
C THR A 61 33.18 3.78 16.84
N ALA A 62 34.47 4.09 16.92
CA ALA A 62 34.93 5.46 17.13
C ALA A 62 34.74 6.35 15.87
N LYS A 63 34.48 7.64 16.09
CA LYS A 63 34.42 8.70 15.06
C LYS A 63 35.78 9.29 14.69
N HIS A 64 36.77 9.20 15.57
CA HIS A 64 38.03 9.93 15.45
C HIS A 64 38.94 9.31 14.39
N GLU A 65 39.56 10.12 13.51
CA GLU A 65 40.32 9.66 12.32
C GLU A 65 41.32 8.51 12.58
N GLN A 66 42.04 8.53 13.70
CA GLN A 66 43.06 7.53 14.02
C GLN A 66 42.50 6.14 14.37
N HIS A 67 41.23 6.07 14.78
CA HIS A 67 40.55 4.84 15.19
C HIS A 67 39.15 4.74 14.57
N ARG A 68 38.91 5.46 13.46
CA ARG A 68 37.59 5.55 12.84
C ARG A 68 37.12 4.13 12.49
N GLY A 69 35.88 3.81 12.85
CA GLY A 69 35.29 2.49 12.61
C GLY A 69 35.80 1.37 13.52
N MET A 70 36.66 1.65 14.51
CA MET A 70 37.20 0.64 15.41
C MET A 70 36.53 0.66 16.80
N VAL A 71 36.40 -0.51 17.41
CA VAL A 71 36.00 -0.69 18.82
C VAL A 71 36.85 -1.79 19.47
N GLU A 72 37.09 -1.68 20.77
CA GLU A 72 37.89 -2.64 21.54
C GLU A 72 37.12 -3.14 22.77
N PHE A 73 37.04 -4.46 22.92
CA PHE A 73 36.47 -5.13 24.08
C PHE A 73 37.57 -5.76 24.95
N LYS A 74 37.49 -5.52 26.26
CA LYS A 74 38.32 -6.19 27.26
C LYS A 74 37.56 -7.35 27.84
N LEU A 75 38.01 -8.57 27.57
CA LEU A 75 37.34 -9.80 27.95
C LEU A 75 38.01 -10.44 29.17
N ALA A 76 37.22 -11.16 29.95
CA ALA A 76 37.74 -11.96 31.04
C ALA A 76 38.71 -13.03 30.52
N PRO A 77 39.80 -13.32 31.26
CA PRO A 77 40.69 -14.42 30.89
C PRO A 77 39.89 -15.72 30.81
N ARG A 78 40.00 -16.43 29.67
CA ARG A 78 39.38 -17.73 29.29
C ARG A 78 38.24 -17.70 28.25
N VAL A 79 37.79 -16.55 27.77
CA VAL A 79 36.86 -16.53 26.62
C VAL A 79 37.63 -16.95 25.35
N LYS A 80 37.21 -18.04 24.72
CA LYS A 80 37.83 -18.58 23.48
C LYS A 80 36.94 -18.41 22.26
N THR A 81 35.63 -18.22 22.46
CA THR A 81 34.69 -18.00 21.36
C THR A 81 33.65 -16.96 21.72
N GLY A 82 33.28 -16.13 20.74
CA GLY A 82 32.27 -15.09 20.91
C GLY A 82 31.45 -14.86 19.65
N GLY A 83 30.22 -14.41 19.81
CA GLY A 83 29.41 -13.87 18.74
C GLY A 83 29.53 -12.36 18.71
N ILE A 84 29.73 -11.80 17.51
CA ILE A 84 29.61 -10.36 17.27
C ILE A 84 28.34 -10.10 16.48
N THR A 85 27.56 -9.14 16.93
CA THR A 85 26.49 -8.53 16.14
C THR A 85 26.85 -7.07 15.94
N VAL A 86 26.87 -6.63 14.69
CA VAL A 86 27.08 -5.22 14.32
C VAL A 86 25.78 -4.70 13.73
N SER A 87 25.28 -3.61 14.28
CA SER A 87 24.09 -2.90 13.77
C SER A 87 24.40 -1.43 13.57
N HIS A 88 23.92 -0.89 12.46
CA HIS A 88 24.05 0.51 12.08
C HIS A 88 22.75 0.90 11.36
N ASP A 89 22.35 2.17 11.42
CA ASP A 89 21.10 2.64 10.79
C ASP A 89 21.10 2.47 9.24
N ARG A 90 22.25 2.75 8.63
CA ARG A 90 22.51 2.72 7.18
C ARG A 90 22.99 1.38 6.61
N TYR A 91 23.20 0.35 7.44
CA TYR A 91 23.76 -0.92 6.99
C TYR A 91 22.94 -2.10 7.49
N ALA A 92 22.97 -3.20 6.73
CA ALA A 92 22.39 -4.46 7.17
C ALA A 92 23.05 -4.94 8.48
N THR A 93 22.26 -5.54 9.36
CA THR A 93 22.78 -6.10 10.61
C THR A 93 23.58 -7.36 10.33
N THR A 94 24.90 -7.31 10.55
CA THR A 94 25.81 -8.44 10.37
C THR A 94 26.03 -9.20 11.67
N ARG A 95 26.11 -10.54 11.58
CA ARG A 95 26.41 -11.42 12.70
C ARG A 95 27.55 -12.37 12.34
N GLU A 96 28.59 -12.36 13.16
CA GLU A 96 29.75 -13.22 12.97
C GLU A 96 30.11 -13.99 14.24
N LYS A 97 30.78 -15.13 14.05
CA LYS A 97 31.38 -15.90 15.13
C LYS A 97 32.89 -15.73 15.07
N LEU A 98 33.50 -15.40 16.20
CA LEU A 98 34.93 -15.23 16.35
C LEU A 98 35.54 -16.31 17.23
N ASP A 99 36.69 -16.80 16.79
CA ASP A 99 37.62 -17.56 17.61
C ASP A 99 38.64 -16.59 18.21
N ILE A 100 38.73 -16.57 19.53
CA ILE A 100 39.55 -15.62 20.30
C ILE A 100 40.87 -16.27 20.68
N GLN A 101 41.96 -15.61 20.31
CA GLN A 101 43.32 -16.01 20.67
C GLN A 101 43.73 -15.35 22.00
N ASP A 102 44.63 -16.03 22.73
CA ASP A 102 45.20 -15.47 23.96
C ASP A 102 45.98 -14.18 23.64
N GLY A 103 45.74 -13.13 24.44
CA GLY A 103 46.32 -11.80 24.23
C GLY A 103 45.41 -10.90 23.40
N GLU A 104 45.60 -10.85 22.09
CA GLU A 104 44.93 -9.90 21.20
C GLU A 104 44.37 -10.59 19.95
N THR A 105 43.09 -10.33 19.67
CA THR A 105 42.42 -10.77 18.44
C THR A 105 41.92 -9.54 17.70
N GLU A 106 42.34 -9.37 16.45
CA GLU A 106 41.85 -8.33 15.55
C GLU A 106 40.99 -8.96 14.46
N THR A 107 39.84 -8.36 14.17
CA THR A 107 38.98 -8.77 13.06
C THR A 107 38.42 -7.55 12.33
N ALA A 108 38.17 -7.72 11.04
CA ALA A 108 37.37 -6.78 10.26
C ALA A 108 35.97 -7.38 10.06
N ILE A 109 34.93 -6.55 10.17
CA ILE A 109 33.56 -6.91 9.84
C ILE A 109 33.11 -5.99 8.71
N GLU A 110 32.75 -6.61 7.59
CA GLU A 110 32.22 -5.92 6.42
C GLU A 110 30.71 -5.76 6.59
N LEU A 111 30.23 -4.53 6.38
CA LEU A 111 28.81 -4.21 6.39
C LEU A 111 28.33 -3.94 4.97
N GLU A 112 27.29 -4.67 4.58
CA GLU A 112 26.52 -4.41 3.36
C GLU A 112 25.61 -3.20 3.60
N ILE A 113 25.56 -2.29 2.63
CA ILE A 113 24.73 -1.09 2.74
C ILE A 113 23.26 -1.48 2.80
N GLY A 114 22.51 -0.87 3.71
CA GLY A 114 21.09 -1.14 3.86
C GLY A 114 20.30 -0.43 2.77
N THR A 115 19.36 -1.12 2.15
CA THR A 115 18.35 -0.53 1.26
C THR A 115 16.97 -0.65 1.89
N GLY A 116 16.06 0.24 1.50
CA GLY A 116 14.65 0.20 1.81
C GLY A 116 13.83 0.60 0.60
N ILE A 117 12.51 0.50 0.72
CA ILE A 117 11.58 0.83 -0.37
C ILE A 117 10.86 2.13 -0.03
N ALA A 118 10.83 3.07 -0.97
CA ALA A 118 9.98 4.24 -0.92
C ALA A 118 8.76 4.04 -1.83
N HIS A 119 7.57 4.21 -1.27
CA HIS A 119 6.30 4.26 -2.00
C HIS A 119 5.88 5.72 -2.12
N LEU A 120 5.95 6.28 -3.31
CA LEU A 120 5.52 7.65 -3.59
C LEU A 120 4.11 7.63 -4.18
N GLY A 121 3.18 8.37 -3.59
CA GLY A 121 1.81 8.48 -4.08
C GLY A 121 1.15 9.82 -3.72
N CYS A 122 -0.12 9.99 -4.05
CA CYS A 122 -0.83 11.27 -3.90
C CYS A 122 -2.10 11.16 -3.05
N ASP A 123 -2.01 10.69 -1.80
CA ASP A 123 -3.10 10.64 -0.80
C ASP A 123 -4.50 10.27 -1.37
N GLY A 124 -4.58 9.16 -2.10
CA GLY A 124 -5.83 8.67 -2.69
C GLY A 124 -6.29 9.40 -3.96
N ASN A 125 -5.53 10.39 -4.44
CA ASN A 125 -5.73 11.03 -5.74
C ASN A 125 -5.00 10.26 -6.82
N PHE A 126 -5.68 10.09 -7.94
CA PHE A 126 -5.10 9.48 -9.12
C PHE A 126 -4.35 10.55 -9.94
N ILE A 127 -3.09 10.27 -10.28
CA ILE A 127 -2.30 11.13 -11.16
C ILE A 127 -1.76 10.33 -12.33
N ASP A 128 -2.19 10.70 -13.54
CA ASP A 128 -1.81 10.03 -14.79
C ASP A 128 -0.30 10.08 -15.06
N SER A 129 0.32 11.22 -14.74
CA SER A 129 1.76 11.36 -14.75
C SER A 129 2.22 12.43 -13.77
N LEU A 130 3.25 12.11 -12.98
CA LEU A 130 3.92 13.04 -12.08
C LEU A 130 5.42 12.89 -12.25
N SER A 131 6.08 13.94 -12.71
CA SER A 131 7.55 14.00 -12.73
C SER A 131 8.05 14.49 -11.37
N TYR A 132 9.00 13.76 -10.78
CA TYR A 132 9.64 14.12 -9.52
C TYR A 132 11.15 13.91 -9.57
N THR A 133 11.87 14.60 -8.67
CA THR A 133 13.30 14.41 -8.41
C THR A 133 13.48 13.98 -6.96
N ILE A 134 14.39 13.05 -6.69
CA ILE A 134 14.79 12.68 -5.32
C ILE A 134 16.23 13.14 -5.09
N THR A 135 16.44 13.92 -4.05
CA THR A 135 17.76 14.44 -3.68
C THR A 135 18.13 13.97 -2.27
N PRO A 136 19.39 13.55 -2.02
CA PRO A 136 19.79 13.18 -0.68
C PRO A 136 19.90 14.40 0.26
N ASP A 137 19.32 14.29 1.45
CA ASP A 137 19.35 15.35 2.49
C ASP A 137 20.36 15.07 3.61
N ASP A 138 21.25 14.09 3.43
CA ASP A 138 22.31 13.81 4.39
C ASP A 138 23.72 13.72 3.77
N GLU A 139 24.72 14.11 4.58
CA GLU A 139 26.12 14.22 4.13
C GLU A 139 26.71 12.91 3.60
N PHE A 140 26.32 11.75 4.15
CA PHE A 140 26.86 10.46 3.73
C PHE A 140 26.33 10.06 2.36
N LEU A 141 25.03 10.27 2.13
CA LEU A 141 24.44 10.02 0.81
C LEU A 141 24.94 11.04 -0.21
N GLN A 142 25.11 12.31 0.18
CA GLN A 142 25.67 13.34 -0.70
C GLN A 142 27.13 13.06 -1.08
N GLU A 143 27.95 12.53 -0.17
CA GLU A 143 29.32 12.10 -0.48
C GLU A 143 29.34 10.91 -1.45
N ARG A 144 28.33 10.03 -1.37
CA ARG A 144 28.25 8.81 -2.18
C ARG A 144 27.65 9.04 -3.57
N TYR A 145 26.55 9.79 -3.65
CA TYR A 145 25.73 9.96 -4.85
C TYR A 145 25.81 11.36 -5.45
N GLY A 146 26.36 12.35 -4.73
CA GLY A 146 26.28 13.76 -5.12
C GLY A 146 24.96 14.40 -4.69
N THR A 147 24.60 15.53 -5.30
CA THR A 147 23.39 16.29 -4.95
C THR A 147 22.11 15.73 -5.57
N ASP A 148 22.23 14.92 -6.63
CA ASP A 148 21.06 14.50 -7.42
C ASP A 148 21.06 12.98 -7.59
N ILE A 149 20.06 12.30 -7.01
CA ILE A 149 19.64 10.98 -7.49
C ILE A 149 18.57 11.28 -8.54
N GLU A 150 18.97 11.57 -9.77
CA GLU A 150 18.03 11.75 -10.86
C GLU A 150 17.33 10.41 -11.17
N SER A 151 16.26 10.11 -10.44
CA SER A 151 15.20 9.22 -10.89
C SER A 151 14.02 10.10 -11.32
N SER A 152 14.01 10.50 -12.59
CA SER A 152 12.80 11.03 -13.22
C SER A 152 11.99 9.81 -13.67
N GLU A 153 10.96 9.48 -12.92
CA GLU A 153 10.02 8.43 -13.30
C GLU A 153 8.60 9.02 -13.27
N THR A 154 7.78 8.53 -14.19
CA THR A 154 6.33 8.77 -14.17
C THR A 154 5.72 7.77 -13.20
N LEU A 155 4.83 8.22 -12.31
CA LEU A 155 4.02 7.30 -11.50
C LEU A 155 3.35 6.25 -12.42
N PRO A 156 3.40 4.95 -12.10
CA PRO A 156 2.70 3.92 -12.87
C PRO A 156 1.17 4.10 -12.79
N ASP A 157 0.44 3.37 -13.65
CA ASP A 157 -1.02 3.49 -13.85
C ASP A 157 -1.89 3.25 -12.59
N ASP A 158 -1.30 2.91 -11.45
CA ASP A 158 -1.97 2.80 -10.14
C ASP A 158 -1.78 4.04 -9.24
N GLY A 159 -0.97 5.01 -9.69
CA GLY A 159 -0.63 6.25 -8.99
C GLY A 159 0.44 6.09 -7.91
N ILE A 160 1.15 4.95 -7.83
CA ILE A 160 2.14 4.67 -6.77
C ILE A 160 3.49 4.24 -7.36
N ALA A 161 4.53 5.06 -7.26
CA ALA A 161 5.89 4.64 -7.62
C ALA A 161 6.55 3.87 -6.46
N GLU A 162 7.14 2.73 -6.79
CA GLU A 162 7.97 1.93 -5.89
C GLU A 162 9.44 2.07 -6.26
N ILE A 163 10.26 2.61 -5.35
CA ILE A 163 11.67 2.90 -5.60
C ILE A 163 12.51 2.29 -4.49
N GLU A 164 13.52 1.50 -4.86
CA GLU A 164 14.52 1.02 -3.91
C GLU A 164 15.60 2.10 -3.71
N LEU A 165 15.76 2.55 -2.46
CA LEU A 165 16.73 3.57 -2.07
C LEU A 165 17.66 3.05 -0.97
N VAL A 166 18.86 3.61 -0.88
CA VAL A 166 19.75 3.35 0.26
C VAL A 166 19.15 3.96 1.52
N ALA A 167 19.36 3.32 2.67
CA ALA A 167 18.87 3.86 3.92
C ALA A 167 19.50 5.22 4.26
N GLY A 168 18.65 6.23 4.52
CA GLY A 168 19.06 7.60 4.81
C GLY A 168 17.93 8.61 4.60
N ASP A 169 18.29 9.89 4.62
CA ASP A 169 17.34 11.00 4.52
C ASP A 169 17.33 11.59 3.11
N TYR A 170 16.13 11.87 2.61
CA TYR A 170 15.86 12.31 1.25
C TYR A 170 14.84 13.45 1.21
N ILE A 171 14.92 14.22 0.14
CA ILE A 171 13.93 15.19 -0.28
C ILE A 171 13.38 14.72 -1.62
N VAL A 172 12.06 14.64 -1.76
CA VAL A 172 11.41 14.50 -3.07
C VAL A 172 10.77 15.83 -3.48
N GLU A 173 11.03 16.26 -4.71
CA GLU A 173 10.50 17.48 -5.32
C GLU A 173 9.67 17.16 -6.57
N ILE A 174 8.50 17.79 -6.72
CA ILE A 174 7.68 17.67 -7.93
C ILE A 174 8.20 18.66 -8.98
N GLU A 175 8.54 18.16 -10.17
CA GLU A 175 9.08 18.99 -11.27
C GLU A 175 7.98 19.59 -12.17
N ASP A 176 6.82 18.94 -12.27
CA ASP A 176 5.84 19.26 -13.31
C ASP A 176 4.99 20.51 -13.00
N THR A 177 4.88 21.42 -13.98
CA THR A 177 4.40 22.80 -13.78
C THR A 177 2.89 23.00 -13.97
N ASP A 178 2.19 22.07 -14.62
CA ASP A 178 0.73 22.15 -14.80
C ASP A 178 -0.04 21.52 -13.60
N PRO A 179 0.36 20.34 -13.06
CA PRO A 179 -0.26 19.79 -11.86
C PRO A 179 0.33 20.34 -10.53
N ALA A 180 1.55 20.92 -10.52
CA ALA A 180 2.18 21.47 -9.31
C ALA A 180 1.30 22.48 -8.54
N SER A 181 0.43 23.21 -9.25
CA SER A 181 -0.46 24.19 -8.61
C SER A 181 -1.52 23.58 -7.70
N TYR A 182 -1.78 22.27 -7.81
CA TYR A 182 -2.72 21.54 -6.98
C TYR A 182 -2.08 20.92 -5.74
N PHE A 183 -0.76 21.00 -5.55
CA PHE A 183 -0.11 20.44 -4.37
C PHE A 183 0.12 21.50 -3.30
N LYS A 184 -0.12 21.15 -2.03
CA LYS A 184 0.17 22.03 -0.89
C LYS A 184 1.66 22.27 -0.71
N SER A 185 2.45 21.26 -1.04
CA SER A 185 3.91 21.32 -1.04
C SER A 185 4.45 20.65 -2.29
N SER A 186 5.39 21.30 -2.96
CA SER A 186 6.16 20.71 -4.05
C SER A 186 7.38 19.93 -3.54
N GLN A 187 7.60 19.88 -2.23
CA GLN A 187 8.79 19.28 -1.61
C GLN A 187 8.41 18.52 -0.33
N ILE A 188 8.91 17.29 -0.17
CA ILE A 188 8.69 16.48 1.03
C ILE A 188 10.01 15.84 1.47
N GLU A 189 10.36 16.03 2.75
CA GLU A 189 11.45 15.33 3.42
C GLU A 189 10.96 13.96 3.91
N PHE A 190 11.72 12.90 3.67
CA PHE A 190 11.41 11.55 4.14
C PHE A 190 12.68 10.73 4.44
N THR A 191 12.55 9.75 5.33
CA THR A 191 13.65 8.86 5.72
C THR A 191 13.33 7.44 5.26
N VAL A 192 14.29 6.78 4.61
CA VAL A 192 14.20 5.36 4.23
C VAL A 192 14.98 4.51 5.24
N PRO A 193 14.32 3.64 6.03
CA PRO A 193 15.01 2.71 6.92
C PRO A 193 15.51 1.45 6.18
N THR A 194 16.53 0.80 6.74
CA THR A 194 17.05 -0.47 6.22
C THR A 194 16.00 -1.58 6.32
N GLY A 195 15.63 -2.17 5.19
CA GLY A 195 14.73 -3.33 5.08
C GLY A 195 13.25 -3.02 5.32
N GLU A 196 12.88 -1.73 5.37
CA GLU A 196 11.50 -1.29 5.59
C GLU A 196 10.95 -0.52 4.38
N THR A 197 9.63 -0.43 4.31
CA THR A 197 8.91 0.37 3.32
C THR A 197 8.45 1.68 3.95
N THR A 198 8.70 2.79 3.27
CA THR A 198 8.28 4.14 3.67
C THR A 198 7.29 4.68 2.66
N SER A 199 6.10 5.09 3.12
CA SER A 199 5.12 5.76 2.28
C SER A 199 5.27 7.27 2.35
N VAL A 200 5.35 7.91 1.19
CA VAL A 200 5.44 9.36 1.01
C VAL A 200 4.25 9.81 0.17
N ASN A 201 3.37 10.61 0.77
CA ASN A 201 2.15 11.06 0.12
C ASN A 201 2.22 12.56 -0.16
N PHE A 202 2.05 12.94 -1.42
CA PHE A 202 1.90 14.33 -1.82
C PHE A 202 0.48 14.81 -1.51
N GLU A 203 0.36 15.79 -0.61
CA GLU A 203 -0.93 16.40 -0.29
C GLU A 203 -1.38 17.34 -1.41
N MET A 204 -2.57 17.07 -1.93
CA MET A 204 -3.24 17.93 -2.90
C MET A 204 -4.22 18.88 -2.21
N ASP A 205 -4.36 20.10 -2.71
CA ASP A 205 -5.36 21.09 -2.33
C ASP A 205 -6.30 21.32 -3.52
N VAL A 206 -7.06 20.29 -3.88
CA VAL A 206 -8.14 20.43 -4.84
C VAL A 206 -9.45 20.59 -4.09
N ALA A 207 -10.00 21.79 -4.13
CA ALA A 207 -11.33 22.06 -3.59
C ALA A 207 -12.41 21.57 -4.57
N SER A 208 -12.75 20.29 -4.49
CA SER A 208 -13.91 19.73 -5.20
C SER A 208 -15.17 19.92 -4.38
N HIS A 209 -16.28 20.25 -5.05
CA HIS A 209 -17.58 20.42 -4.42
C HIS A 209 -18.66 19.91 -5.38
N LEU A 210 -19.73 19.34 -4.83
CA LEU A 210 -20.92 19.04 -5.61
C LEU A 210 -21.55 20.36 -6.12
N SER A 211 -21.87 20.40 -7.40
CA SER A 211 -22.73 21.45 -7.94
C SER A 211 -24.17 21.22 -7.46
N ALA A 212 -24.99 22.28 -7.42
CA ALA A 212 -26.40 22.17 -7.01
C ALA A 212 -27.22 21.18 -7.87
N ASP A 213 -26.83 21.02 -9.14
CA ASP A 213 -27.45 20.06 -10.05
C ASP A 213 -27.06 18.61 -9.67
N GLN A 214 -25.80 18.39 -9.30
CA GLN A 214 -25.32 17.09 -8.81
C GLN A 214 -25.96 16.71 -7.46
N GLU A 215 -26.06 17.65 -6.52
CA GLU A 215 -26.79 17.43 -5.25
C GLU A 215 -28.24 17.02 -5.51
N THR A 216 -28.91 17.73 -6.43
CA THR A 216 -30.30 17.41 -6.83
C THR A 216 -30.40 16.01 -7.45
N GLN A 217 -29.42 15.62 -8.27
CA GLN A 217 -29.39 14.29 -8.90
C GLN A 217 -29.20 13.17 -7.86
N ILE A 218 -28.33 13.38 -6.88
CA ILE A 218 -28.12 12.45 -5.76
C ILE A 218 -29.41 12.30 -4.93
N ASP A 219 -30.07 13.40 -4.59
CA ASP A 219 -31.33 13.36 -3.84
C ASP A 219 -32.42 12.59 -4.62
N ASN A 220 -32.54 12.83 -5.93
CA ASN A 220 -33.47 12.10 -6.79
C ASN A 220 -33.16 10.59 -6.89
N LEU A 221 -31.87 10.21 -6.91
CA LEU A 221 -31.47 8.81 -6.88
C LEU A 221 -31.85 8.16 -5.55
N ARG A 222 -31.60 8.83 -4.43
CA ARG A 222 -31.97 8.35 -3.08
C ARG A 222 -33.47 8.17 -2.92
N ASP A 223 -34.26 9.12 -3.41
CA ASP A 223 -35.72 9.01 -3.45
C ASP A 223 -36.19 7.83 -4.31
N SER A 224 -35.53 7.60 -5.46
CA SER A 224 -35.85 6.48 -6.36
C SER A 224 -35.49 5.12 -5.75
N ILE A 225 -34.33 5.00 -5.10
CA ILE A 225 -33.91 3.83 -4.32
C ILE A 225 -34.94 3.52 -3.23
N SER A 226 -35.30 4.53 -2.43
CA SER A 226 -36.29 4.40 -1.36
C SER A 226 -37.66 3.97 -1.87
N SER A 227 -38.10 4.55 -3.00
CA SER A 227 -39.33 4.18 -3.70
C SER A 227 -39.31 2.72 -4.17
N LEU A 228 -38.19 2.26 -4.73
CA LEU A 228 -38.04 0.90 -5.23
C LEU A 228 -38.01 -0.15 -4.11
N ARG A 229 -37.47 0.21 -2.93
CA ARG A 229 -37.48 -0.62 -1.72
C ARG A 229 -38.81 -0.63 -0.99
N SER A 230 -39.75 0.25 -1.35
CA SER A 230 -41.01 0.39 -0.61
C SER A 230 -41.91 -0.84 -0.79
N LYS A 231 -42.22 -1.51 0.32
CA LYS A 231 -43.02 -2.73 0.33
C LYS A 231 -44.50 -2.44 0.04
N ASN A 232 -44.93 -2.68 -1.19
CA ASN A 232 -46.33 -2.56 -1.62
C ASN A 232 -46.89 -3.90 -2.13
N ARG A 233 -47.18 -4.83 -1.20
CA ARG A 233 -47.78 -6.15 -1.50
C ARG A 233 -46.97 -7.03 -2.46
N VAL A 234 -45.68 -6.76 -2.59
CA VAL A 234 -44.71 -7.56 -3.33
C VAL A 234 -43.50 -7.80 -2.43
N ASP A 235 -42.79 -8.90 -2.67
CA ASP A 235 -41.45 -9.07 -2.12
C ASP A 235 -40.48 -8.03 -2.71
N THR A 236 -39.58 -7.51 -1.87
CA THR A 236 -38.66 -6.43 -2.23
C THR A 236 -37.19 -6.81 -2.07
N ALA A 237 -36.86 -8.08 -1.84
CA ALA A 237 -35.48 -8.46 -1.51
C ALA A 237 -34.52 -8.28 -2.69
N ILE A 238 -34.96 -8.62 -3.91
CA ILE A 238 -34.16 -8.43 -5.14
C ILE A 238 -33.96 -6.94 -5.42
N GLN A 239 -35.03 -6.15 -5.26
CA GLN A 239 -34.99 -4.70 -5.38
C GLN A 239 -34.05 -4.09 -4.35
N HIS A 240 -34.09 -4.56 -3.10
CA HIS A 240 -33.20 -4.11 -2.04
C HIS A 240 -31.75 -4.35 -2.41
N TYR A 241 -31.41 -5.59 -2.76
CA TYR A 241 -30.06 -5.97 -3.15
C TYR A 241 -29.56 -5.14 -4.34
N LEU A 242 -30.27 -5.13 -5.46
CA LEU A 242 -29.79 -4.43 -6.65
C LEU A 242 -29.77 -2.89 -6.49
N SER A 243 -30.66 -2.32 -5.67
CA SER A 243 -30.60 -0.88 -5.37
C SER A 243 -29.53 -0.51 -4.36
N SER A 244 -29.01 -1.46 -3.56
CA SER A 244 -27.85 -1.22 -2.69
C SER A 244 -26.57 -0.97 -3.49
N VAL A 245 -26.48 -1.49 -4.72
CA VAL A 245 -25.41 -1.14 -5.67
C VAL A 245 -25.46 0.34 -6.04
N THR A 246 -26.66 0.85 -6.36
CA THR A 246 -26.86 2.29 -6.64
C THR A 246 -26.53 3.14 -5.41
N GLU A 247 -26.94 2.69 -4.21
CA GLU A 247 -26.66 3.40 -2.96
C GLU A 247 -25.15 3.48 -2.70
N GLU A 248 -24.41 2.38 -2.80
CA GLU A 248 -22.95 2.38 -2.64
C GLU A 248 -22.26 3.27 -3.68
N ALA A 249 -22.70 3.22 -4.94
CA ALA A 249 -22.13 4.07 -6.00
C ALA A 249 -22.37 5.57 -5.72
N VAL A 250 -23.55 5.94 -5.24
CA VAL A 250 -23.87 7.33 -4.85
C VAL A 250 -23.05 7.77 -3.63
N ASP A 251 -22.96 6.91 -2.61
CA ASP A 251 -22.20 7.21 -1.40
C ASP A 251 -20.69 7.31 -1.68
N GLU A 252 -20.15 6.52 -2.60
CA GLU A 252 -18.77 6.61 -3.06
C GLU A 252 -18.51 7.90 -3.84
N VAL A 253 -19.43 8.35 -4.71
CA VAL A 253 -19.31 9.65 -5.37
C VAL A 253 -19.25 10.79 -4.34
N GLU A 254 -20.14 10.79 -3.35
CA GLU A 254 -20.12 11.81 -2.29
C GLU A 254 -18.83 11.76 -1.46
N ARG A 255 -18.32 10.55 -1.18
CA ARG A 255 -17.08 10.32 -0.43
C ARG A 255 -15.87 10.81 -1.19
N CYS A 256 -15.77 10.48 -2.47
CA CYS A 256 -14.74 10.95 -3.40
C CYS A 256 -14.70 12.48 -3.41
N ILE A 257 -15.86 13.13 -3.59
CA ILE A 257 -15.97 14.59 -3.68
C ILE A 257 -15.66 15.25 -2.33
N SER A 258 -16.19 14.72 -1.23
CA SER A 258 -15.94 15.26 0.12
C SER A 258 -14.50 15.04 0.58
N GLY A 259 -13.84 14.00 0.06
CA GLY A 259 -12.44 13.65 0.31
C GLY A 259 -11.44 14.41 -0.55
N GLY A 260 -11.91 15.16 -1.56
CA GLY A 260 -11.05 15.90 -2.48
C GLY A 260 -10.37 15.03 -3.55
N ALA A 261 -10.78 13.77 -3.71
CA ALA A 261 -10.23 12.86 -4.70
C ALA A 261 -10.50 13.41 -6.11
N THR A 262 -9.41 13.78 -6.78
CA THR A 262 -9.45 14.49 -8.05
C THR A 262 -8.52 13.78 -9.03
N PRO A 263 -8.95 13.49 -10.27
CA PRO A 263 -8.02 13.06 -11.30
C PRO A 263 -7.13 14.25 -11.66
N VAL A 264 -5.83 14.11 -11.45
CA VAL A 264 -4.85 15.15 -11.82
C VAL A 264 -3.99 14.62 -12.98
N GLY A 265 -3.67 15.48 -13.94
CA GLY A 265 -2.96 15.10 -15.16
C GLY A 265 -3.85 14.58 -16.30
N THR A 266 -5.13 14.28 -16.03
CA THR A 266 -6.11 14.02 -17.08
C THR A 266 -6.49 15.33 -17.79
N THR A 267 -6.75 15.30 -19.10
CA THR A 267 -7.31 16.45 -19.85
C THR A 267 -8.74 16.83 -19.42
N VAL A 268 -9.31 16.06 -18.49
CA VAL A 268 -10.69 16.09 -18.05
C VAL A 268 -10.83 16.92 -16.79
N SER A 269 -11.83 17.80 -16.75
CA SER A 269 -12.11 18.54 -15.52
C SER A 269 -12.77 17.62 -14.47
N PRO A 270 -12.47 17.78 -13.17
CA PRO A 270 -13.05 16.94 -12.12
C PRO A 270 -14.58 17.00 -12.09
N GLU A 271 -15.15 18.18 -12.34
CA GLU A 271 -16.60 18.40 -12.41
C GLU A 271 -17.26 17.63 -13.56
N GLU A 272 -16.59 17.57 -14.72
CA GLU A 272 -17.04 16.81 -15.89
C GLU A 272 -17.00 15.30 -15.63
N ALA A 273 -15.91 14.80 -15.05
CA ALA A 273 -15.77 13.39 -14.68
C ALA A 273 -16.85 12.98 -13.66
N GLN A 274 -17.08 13.79 -12.62
CA GLN A 274 -18.10 13.55 -11.60
C GLN A 274 -19.52 13.57 -12.19
N SER A 275 -19.79 14.52 -13.10
CA SER A 275 -21.09 14.61 -13.78
C SER A 275 -21.33 13.38 -14.67
N ALA A 276 -20.32 12.93 -15.42
CA ALA A 276 -20.39 11.70 -16.21
C ALA A 276 -20.68 10.47 -15.33
N LEU A 277 -20.03 10.37 -14.16
CA LEU A 277 -20.23 9.29 -13.20
C LEU A 277 -21.66 9.25 -12.65
N LEU A 278 -22.16 10.38 -12.15
CA LEU A 278 -23.53 10.48 -11.65
C LEU A 278 -24.57 10.21 -12.75
N GLN A 279 -24.32 10.68 -13.98
CA GLN A 279 -25.20 10.43 -15.13
C GLN A 279 -25.24 8.94 -15.48
N ALA A 280 -24.09 8.26 -15.52
CA ALA A 280 -24.01 6.83 -15.77
C ALA A 280 -24.73 6.01 -14.68
N ILE A 281 -24.51 6.35 -13.39
CA ILE A 281 -25.21 5.73 -12.25
C ILE A 281 -26.73 5.91 -12.39
N ASN A 282 -27.17 7.13 -12.70
CA ASN A 282 -28.60 7.43 -12.87
C ASN A 282 -29.22 6.65 -14.03
N GLN A 283 -28.53 6.56 -15.17
CA GLN A 283 -29.05 5.81 -16.32
C GLN A 283 -29.13 4.31 -16.03
N ALA A 284 -28.11 3.72 -15.39
CA ALA A 284 -28.13 2.33 -14.97
C ALA A 284 -29.29 2.05 -14.00
N HIS A 285 -29.52 2.96 -13.03
CA HIS A 285 -30.61 2.87 -12.07
C HIS A 285 -32.00 2.99 -12.72
N VAL A 286 -32.18 3.89 -13.68
CA VAL A 286 -33.45 4.04 -14.41
C VAL A 286 -33.79 2.76 -15.19
N THR A 287 -32.80 2.13 -15.82
CA THR A 287 -32.99 0.83 -16.49
C THR A 287 -33.40 -0.23 -15.48
N LEU A 288 -32.69 -0.30 -14.34
CA LEU A 288 -32.99 -1.22 -13.25
C LEU A 288 -34.42 -1.05 -12.74
N GLU A 289 -34.84 0.18 -12.44
CA GLU A 289 -36.18 0.51 -11.97
C GLU A 289 -37.23 0.11 -13.01
N THR A 290 -36.98 0.39 -14.29
CA THR A 290 -37.89 0.08 -15.39
C THR A 290 -38.13 -1.42 -15.52
N ILE A 291 -37.06 -2.23 -15.50
CA ILE A 291 -37.17 -3.68 -15.63
C ILE A 291 -37.83 -4.29 -14.38
N LEU A 292 -37.44 -3.87 -13.17
CA LEU A 292 -37.98 -4.42 -11.93
C LEU A 292 -39.43 -4.00 -11.66
N LYS A 293 -39.89 -2.87 -12.22
CA LYS A 293 -41.32 -2.48 -12.26
C LYS A 293 -42.08 -3.07 -13.45
N GLY A 294 -41.37 -3.74 -14.36
CA GLY A 294 -41.96 -4.45 -15.48
C GLY A 294 -42.88 -5.58 -15.03
N LYS A 295 -43.89 -5.88 -15.85
CA LYS A 295 -44.94 -6.87 -15.51
C LYS A 295 -44.36 -8.22 -15.06
N ARG A 296 -43.36 -8.74 -15.79
CA ARG A 296 -42.73 -10.03 -15.52
C ARG A 296 -42.10 -10.09 -14.12
N ALA A 297 -41.36 -9.06 -13.76
CA ALA A 297 -40.73 -8.92 -12.46
C ALA A 297 -41.77 -8.75 -11.34
N VAL A 298 -42.78 -7.89 -11.55
CA VAL A 298 -43.86 -7.70 -10.58
C VAL A 298 -44.65 -8.99 -10.32
N ASP A 299 -44.95 -9.77 -11.37
CA ASP A 299 -45.66 -11.04 -11.23
C ASP A 299 -44.83 -12.04 -10.39
N LEU A 300 -43.51 -12.14 -10.65
CA LEU A 300 -42.54 -12.93 -9.87
C LEU A 300 -42.51 -12.51 -8.39
N PHE A 301 -42.34 -11.21 -8.12
CA PHE A 301 -42.22 -10.69 -6.76
C PHE A 301 -43.54 -10.73 -5.98
N THR A 302 -44.68 -10.63 -6.67
CA THR A 302 -46.00 -10.84 -6.07
C THR A 302 -46.16 -12.29 -5.60
N ALA A 303 -45.68 -13.27 -6.38
CA ALA A 303 -45.70 -14.68 -5.99
C ALA A 303 -44.85 -14.94 -4.73
N CYS A 304 -43.82 -14.12 -4.50
CA CYS A 304 -42.96 -14.19 -3.33
C CYS A 304 -43.44 -13.37 -2.12
N ASN A 305 -44.57 -12.67 -2.17
CA ASN A 305 -44.96 -11.70 -1.14
C ASN A 305 -45.13 -12.29 0.28
N ASP A 306 -45.39 -13.60 0.42
CA ASP A 306 -45.52 -14.28 1.71
C ASP A 306 -44.17 -14.75 2.30
N LYS A 307 -43.05 -14.50 1.61
CA LYS A 307 -41.71 -14.83 2.09
C LYS A 307 -41.29 -13.98 3.28
N VAL A 308 -40.34 -14.52 4.04
CA VAL A 308 -39.66 -13.75 5.08
C VAL A 308 -38.92 -12.60 4.41
N ASP A 309 -39.14 -11.42 4.96
CA ASP A 309 -38.44 -10.21 4.55
C ASP A 309 -36.95 -10.39 4.83
N ILE A 310 -36.13 -10.24 3.79
CA ILE A 310 -34.68 -10.27 3.93
C ILE A 310 -34.10 -9.02 3.28
N GLN A 311 -33.15 -8.41 3.99
CA GLN A 311 -32.40 -7.27 3.54
C GLN A 311 -30.95 -7.74 3.42
N ILE A 312 -30.55 -8.04 2.20
CA ILE A 312 -29.17 -8.37 1.85
C ILE A 312 -28.69 -7.21 1.00
N ASP A 313 -27.61 -6.59 1.44
CA ASP A 313 -26.90 -5.56 0.70
C ASP A 313 -25.80 -6.22 -0.12
N TRP A 314 -25.50 -5.60 -1.27
CA TRP A 314 -24.34 -5.94 -2.06
C TRP A 314 -23.07 -5.70 -1.24
N ASN A 315 -22.12 -6.65 -1.29
CA ASN A 315 -20.90 -6.60 -0.49
C ASN A 315 -19.66 -6.15 -1.28
N GLY A 316 -19.82 -5.92 -2.58
CA GLY A 316 -18.76 -5.35 -3.40
C GLY A 316 -18.56 -3.88 -3.08
N SER A 317 -17.56 -3.28 -3.74
CA SER A 317 -17.22 -1.88 -3.57
C SER A 317 -17.30 -1.18 -4.92
N PHE A 318 -18.03 -0.08 -4.97
CA PHE A 318 -17.78 0.94 -5.98
C PHE A 318 -16.50 1.68 -5.55
N ASP A 319 -15.50 1.75 -6.41
CA ASP A 319 -14.19 2.28 -6.07
C ASP A 319 -13.78 3.32 -7.12
N THR A 320 -13.66 4.58 -6.68
CA THR A 320 -13.26 5.66 -7.56
C THR A 320 -11.84 5.50 -8.11
N GLN A 321 -10.93 4.80 -7.42
CA GLN A 321 -9.59 4.53 -7.96
C GLN A 321 -9.67 3.60 -9.17
N SER A 322 -10.45 2.52 -9.08
CA SER A 322 -10.72 1.63 -10.21
C SER A 322 -11.41 2.36 -11.37
N TRP A 323 -12.29 3.33 -11.10
CA TRP A 323 -12.87 4.16 -12.16
C TRP A 323 -11.85 5.08 -12.83
N TYR A 324 -10.96 5.72 -12.07
CA TYR A 324 -9.88 6.52 -12.67
C TYR A 324 -8.94 5.67 -13.53
N TYR A 325 -8.64 4.45 -13.08
CA TYR A 325 -7.90 3.48 -13.89
C TYR A 325 -8.57 3.22 -15.25
N TRP A 326 -9.90 3.10 -15.29
CA TRP A 326 -10.64 3.00 -16.56
C TRP A 326 -10.47 4.24 -17.44
N LEU A 327 -10.47 5.44 -16.85
CA LEU A 327 -10.31 6.71 -17.59
C LEU A 327 -8.92 6.91 -18.22
N CYS A 328 -7.89 6.21 -17.72
CA CYS A 328 -6.56 6.20 -18.35
C CYS A 328 -6.48 5.35 -19.62
N HIS A 329 -7.49 4.52 -19.87
CA HIS A 329 -7.54 3.66 -21.04
C HIS A 329 -8.39 4.27 -22.15
N ASP A 330 -8.21 3.76 -23.37
CA ASP A 330 -9.03 4.21 -24.49
C ASP A 330 -10.42 3.53 -24.51
N ARG A 331 -11.30 4.11 -25.34
CA ARG A 331 -12.65 3.60 -25.58
C ARG A 331 -12.69 2.13 -25.99
N SER A 332 -11.68 1.67 -26.73
CA SER A 332 -11.63 0.30 -27.25
C SER A 332 -11.34 -0.72 -26.15
N TRP A 333 -10.49 -0.35 -25.20
CA TRP A 333 -10.23 -1.13 -23.99
C TRP A 333 -11.50 -1.22 -23.13
N ALA A 334 -12.12 -0.09 -22.77
CA ALA A 334 -13.33 -0.07 -21.96
C ALA A 334 -14.48 -0.88 -22.61
N GLN A 335 -14.60 -0.82 -23.94
CA GLN A 335 -15.54 -1.64 -24.68
C GLN A 335 -15.24 -3.15 -24.58
N SER A 336 -13.97 -3.54 -24.58
CA SER A 336 -13.57 -4.94 -24.45
C SER A 336 -13.91 -5.48 -23.07
N GLU A 337 -13.51 -4.75 -22.02
CA GLU A 337 -13.76 -5.11 -20.61
C GLU A 337 -15.26 -5.28 -20.35
N PHE A 338 -16.08 -4.28 -20.71
CA PHE A 338 -17.52 -4.36 -20.55
C PHE A 338 -18.13 -5.57 -21.28
N ARG A 339 -17.72 -5.83 -22.53
CA ARG A 339 -18.24 -6.97 -23.30
C ARG A 339 -17.87 -8.31 -22.68
N GLU A 340 -16.68 -8.41 -22.12
CA GLU A 340 -16.22 -9.61 -21.43
C GLU A 340 -17.07 -9.87 -20.19
N VAL A 341 -17.20 -8.89 -19.29
CA VAL A 341 -18.00 -9.03 -18.07
C VAL A 341 -19.48 -9.27 -18.38
N LYS A 342 -20.05 -8.57 -19.38
CA LYS A 342 -21.42 -8.80 -19.83
C LYS A 342 -21.63 -10.23 -20.33
N ARG A 343 -20.70 -10.75 -21.15
CA ARG A 343 -20.76 -12.13 -21.65
C ARG A 343 -20.69 -13.13 -20.49
N GLU A 344 -19.75 -12.96 -19.56
CA GLU A 344 -19.59 -13.86 -18.42
C GLU A 344 -20.81 -13.86 -17.50
N THR A 345 -21.35 -12.68 -17.23
CA THR A 345 -22.58 -12.52 -16.44
C THR A 345 -23.76 -13.19 -17.15
N TYR A 346 -23.92 -12.97 -18.46
CA TYR A 346 -24.98 -13.61 -19.25
C TYR A 346 -24.87 -15.14 -19.25
N GLU A 347 -23.67 -15.67 -19.50
CA GLU A 347 -23.38 -17.10 -19.48
C GLU A 347 -23.71 -17.70 -18.11
N ARG A 348 -23.26 -17.05 -17.03
CA ARG A 348 -23.54 -17.50 -15.66
C ARG A 348 -25.04 -17.50 -15.34
N VAL A 349 -25.74 -16.40 -15.60
CA VAL A 349 -27.20 -16.33 -15.35
C VAL A 349 -27.91 -17.38 -16.18
N THR A 350 -27.50 -17.60 -17.43
CA THR A 350 -28.10 -18.64 -18.29
C THR A 350 -27.84 -20.05 -17.75
N ASP A 351 -26.62 -20.37 -17.33
CA ASP A 351 -26.26 -21.67 -16.78
C ASP A 351 -27.02 -21.95 -15.48
N GLU A 352 -27.10 -20.96 -14.59
CA GLU A 352 -27.86 -21.08 -13.35
C GLU A 352 -29.38 -21.05 -13.60
N SER A 353 -29.86 -20.40 -14.69
CA SER A 353 -31.28 -20.36 -15.05
C SER A 353 -31.87 -21.71 -15.36
N ALA A 354 -31.06 -22.71 -15.73
CA ALA A 354 -31.51 -24.09 -15.89
C ALA A 354 -32.07 -24.68 -14.58
N GLU A 355 -31.67 -24.11 -13.44
CA GLU A 355 -32.12 -24.47 -12.09
C GLU A 355 -33.14 -23.47 -11.51
N LEU A 356 -33.53 -22.43 -12.26
CA LEU A 356 -34.48 -21.41 -11.84
C LEU A 356 -35.77 -21.51 -12.64
N ALA A 357 -36.90 -21.19 -12.02
CA ALA A 357 -38.19 -21.16 -12.70
C ALA A 357 -38.37 -19.91 -13.57
N GLU A 358 -37.77 -18.77 -13.18
CA GLU A 358 -37.87 -17.51 -13.90
C GLU A 358 -36.61 -16.65 -13.71
N ALA A 359 -35.67 -16.71 -14.66
CA ALA A 359 -34.47 -15.84 -14.69
C ALA A 359 -34.63 -14.59 -15.57
N GLY A 360 -35.80 -14.45 -16.21
CA GLY A 360 -36.11 -13.41 -17.18
C GLY A 360 -35.75 -12.00 -16.79
N PRO A 361 -36.18 -11.50 -15.62
CA PRO A 361 -35.85 -10.15 -15.19
C PRO A 361 -34.35 -9.86 -15.14
N LEU A 362 -33.50 -10.86 -14.87
CA LEU A 362 -32.04 -10.69 -14.86
C LEU A 362 -31.47 -10.63 -16.28
N LEU A 363 -31.97 -11.48 -17.18
CA LEU A 363 -31.60 -11.43 -18.59
C LEU A 363 -32.05 -10.13 -19.24
N ASP A 364 -33.25 -9.65 -18.91
CA ASP A 364 -33.78 -8.37 -19.41
C ASP A 364 -32.91 -7.19 -18.92
N LEU A 365 -32.37 -7.23 -17.69
CA LEU A 365 -31.39 -6.23 -17.21
C LEU A 365 -30.09 -6.28 -18.00
N ILE A 366 -29.51 -7.48 -18.15
CA ILE A 366 -28.23 -7.67 -18.86
C ILE A 366 -28.37 -7.21 -20.31
N ASP A 367 -29.47 -7.54 -20.98
CA ASP A 367 -29.71 -7.18 -22.36
C ASP A 367 -29.88 -5.66 -22.53
N GLU A 368 -30.58 -4.98 -21.60
CA GLU A 368 -30.85 -3.54 -21.70
C GLU A 368 -29.67 -2.66 -21.26
N TRP A 369 -28.78 -3.16 -20.40
CA TRP A 369 -27.52 -2.49 -20.09
C TRP A 369 -26.55 -2.63 -21.27
N GLU A 370 -26.51 -1.60 -22.10
CA GLU A 370 -25.64 -1.47 -23.27
C GLU A 370 -24.80 -0.20 -23.19
N LEU A 371 -23.61 -0.24 -23.77
CA LEU A 371 -22.82 0.96 -23.95
C LEU A 371 -23.54 1.94 -24.90
N PRO A 372 -23.45 3.26 -24.64
CA PRO A 372 -24.01 4.26 -25.54
C PRO A 372 -23.39 4.15 -26.94
N ALA A 373 -24.11 4.60 -27.97
CA ALA A 373 -23.60 4.54 -29.33
C ALA A 373 -22.35 5.42 -29.48
N ASP A 374 -21.38 4.96 -30.28
CA ASP A 374 -20.07 5.62 -30.38
C ASP A 374 -20.12 7.10 -30.82
N SER A 375 -21.19 7.51 -31.50
CA SER A 375 -21.39 8.88 -31.98
C SER A 375 -22.03 9.84 -30.98
N ASP A 376 -22.58 9.33 -29.88
CA ASP A 376 -23.58 10.07 -29.08
C ASP A 376 -22.98 10.67 -27.80
N VAL A 377 -21.80 10.21 -27.41
CA VAL A 377 -21.12 10.59 -26.16
C VAL A 377 -19.62 10.73 -26.37
N ASP A 378 -18.98 11.57 -25.56
CA ASP A 378 -17.52 11.65 -25.52
C ASP A 378 -16.89 10.41 -24.86
N ASP A 379 -15.56 10.35 -24.84
CA ASP A 379 -14.84 9.18 -24.34
C ASP A 379 -14.97 9.03 -22.80
N ILE A 380 -15.08 10.14 -22.05
CA ILE A 380 -15.23 10.10 -20.58
C ILE A 380 -16.59 9.51 -20.23
N GLU A 381 -17.65 10.03 -20.85
CA GLU A 381 -19.01 9.54 -20.70
C GLU A 381 -19.07 8.07 -21.09
N TYR A 382 -18.45 7.67 -22.20
CA TYR A 382 -18.46 6.27 -22.65
C TYR A 382 -17.74 5.34 -21.68
N ILE A 383 -16.51 5.66 -21.30
CA ILE A 383 -15.68 4.84 -20.41
C ILE A 383 -16.34 4.72 -19.04
N THR A 384 -16.84 5.84 -18.51
CA THR A 384 -17.54 5.88 -17.22
C THR A 384 -18.82 5.06 -17.26
N HIS A 385 -19.57 5.10 -18.36
CA HIS A 385 -20.73 4.24 -18.54
C HIS A 385 -20.36 2.75 -18.51
N GLY A 386 -19.28 2.38 -19.20
CA GLY A 386 -18.76 1.01 -19.19
C GLY A 386 -18.36 0.54 -17.79
N TYR A 387 -17.65 1.37 -17.03
CA TYR A 387 -17.25 1.06 -15.66
C TYR A 387 -18.49 0.82 -14.78
N VAL A 388 -19.44 1.75 -14.77
CA VAL A 388 -20.67 1.64 -13.97
C VAL A 388 -21.43 0.38 -14.33
N LEU A 389 -21.71 0.13 -15.62
CA LEU A 389 -22.47 -1.05 -16.02
C LEU A 389 -21.76 -2.36 -15.63
N THR A 390 -20.43 -2.38 -15.66
CA THR A 390 -19.64 -3.53 -15.21
C THR A 390 -19.90 -3.86 -13.74
N GLN A 391 -19.93 -2.85 -12.86
CA GLN A 391 -20.26 -3.03 -11.45
C GLN A 391 -21.68 -3.59 -11.24
N TYR A 392 -22.65 -3.11 -12.02
CA TYR A 392 -24.03 -3.64 -11.97
C TYR A 392 -24.14 -5.09 -12.47
N LEU A 393 -23.39 -5.45 -13.51
CA LEU A 393 -23.33 -6.82 -14.03
C LEU A 393 -22.69 -7.77 -13.01
N ASP A 394 -21.60 -7.36 -12.39
CA ASP A 394 -20.94 -8.11 -11.32
C ASP A 394 -21.89 -8.34 -10.14
N ALA A 395 -22.64 -7.32 -9.72
CA ALA A 395 -23.64 -7.46 -8.68
C ALA A 395 -24.74 -8.46 -9.05
N VAL A 396 -25.21 -8.48 -10.32
CA VAL A 396 -26.18 -9.48 -10.81
C VAL A 396 -25.60 -10.88 -10.75
N ALA A 397 -24.35 -11.08 -11.17
CA ALA A 397 -23.67 -12.36 -11.07
C ALA A 397 -23.50 -12.79 -9.60
N GLU A 398 -23.09 -11.88 -8.72
CA GLU A 398 -22.88 -12.14 -7.30
C GLU A 398 -24.20 -12.46 -6.58
N MET A 399 -25.32 -11.85 -6.98
CA MET A 399 -26.63 -12.09 -6.38
C MET A 399 -27.00 -13.58 -6.33
N LEU A 400 -26.57 -14.34 -7.35
CA LEU A 400 -26.83 -15.78 -7.45
C LEU A 400 -26.08 -16.60 -6.39
N ASN A 401 -25.05 -16.04 -5.76
CA ASN A 401 -24.36 -16.65 -4.62
C ASN A 401 -25.22 -16.65 -3.35
N TYR A 402 -26.26 -15.81 -3.26
CA TYR A 402 -27.11 -15.69 -2.08
C TYR A 402 -28.32 -16.63 -2.21
N PRO A 403 -28.38 -17.75 -1.45
CA PRO A 403 -29.43 -18.75 -1.64
C PRO A 403 -30.84 -18.20 -1.41
N ASP A 404 -30.99 -17.24 -0.49
CA ASP A 404 -32.28 -16.63 -0.19
C ASP A 404 -32.77 -15.68 -1.30
N LEU A 405 -31.86 -15.04 -2.05
CA LEU A 405 -32.21 -14.26 -3.24
C LEU A 405 -32.49 -15.20 -4.41
N LYS A 406 -31.61 -16.17 -4.65
CA LYS A 406 -31.76 -17.18 -5.72
C LYS A 406 -33.11 -17.91 -5.63
N LYS A 407 -33.54 -18.29 -4.43
CA LYS A 407 -34.83 -18.98 -4.18
C LYS A 407 -36.06 -18.19 -4.64
N ARG A 408 -35.98 -16.86 -4.72
CA ARG A 408 -37.10 -16.03 -5.20
C ARG A 408 -37.32 -16.19 -6.69
N PHE A 409 -36.30 -16.58 -7.46
CA PHE A 409 -36.40 -16.90 -8.88
C PHE A 409 -36.84 -18.35 -9.16
N ASP A 410 -36.84 -19.23 -8.14
CA ASP A 410 -37.23 -20.64 -8.26
C ASP A 410 -38.73 -20.88 -7.99
N GLU A 411 -39.40 -19.99 -7.25
CA GLU A 411 -40.76 -20.24 -6.75
C GLU A 411 -41.89 -19.50 -7.48
N THR A 412 -41.76 -19.27 -8.79
CA THR A 412 -42.91 -18.86 -9.63
C THR A 412 -43.91 -20.01 -9.75
N THR A 413 -44.92 -19.99 -8.90
CA THR A 413 -46.05 -20.92 -9.00
C THR A 413 -46.91 -20.48 -10.19
N TYR A 414 -46.85 -21.23 -11.31
CA TYR A 414 -47.81 -21.10 -12.42
C TYR A 414 -49.23 -21.52 -12.02
#